data_AF-A0A292GSY2-F1
#
_entry.id   AF-A0A292GSY2-F1
#
_cell.length_a   1.000
_cell.length_b   1.000
_cell.length_c   1.000
_cell.angle_alpha   90.00
_cell.angle_beta   90.00
_cell.angle_gamma   90.00
#
_symmetry.space_group_name_H-M   'P 1'
#
loop_
_entity.id
_entity.type
_entity.pdbx_description
1 polymer ?
#
loop_
_entity_poly.entity_id
_entity_poly.type
_entity_poly.pdbx_seq_one_letter_code
_entity_poly.pdbx_strand_id
1 'polypeptide(L)'
;MSENQHCAPVRLSDIIEAVEFVSASSFDEHHAYICPRTGRTHLVSEYLDLDEAEGLPNDPEECGYLAVPHRRDLDLGKPLALAFVAEELPELLDQAQDIFRRKGAFRRFKDLIGAQGKLDSWYGYEERAMRAAVRDWCEALGIPLTGEAQAAGQGEMAEPCLHVAPCDACGNCVPSLEMTHLGSQETGYRDLCSRCYNEEVARLGGLKFDHVAFEPIDLFDGRGRKHRFHFVLRHLGSMLSLAAIEVKAKDGTGYEFEVHGAAQADPFVLMQRLHERMRQELAITYLAETEFGLGISETKVGGQITCAPDAAERLPVLIIDGQEVEWDQFGRMLMTFEGWRFHLEIQDPSEEI
;
A
#
# COMPACT_ATOMS: atom_id res chain seq x y z
N MET A 1 -18.26 24.75 31.16
CA MET A 1 -17.65 25.42 29.99
C MET A 1 -17.18 24.31 29.09
N SER A 2 -17.94 24.05 28.02
CA SER A 2 -17.79 22.89 27.17
C SER A 2 -16.52 23.02 26.34
N GLU A 3 -15.53 22.17 26.58
CA GLU A 3 -14.36 22.04 25.72
C GLU A 3 -14.83 21.48 24.38
N ASN A 4 -14.66 22.23 23.29
CA ASN A 4 -14.85 21.75 21.94
C ASN A 4 -13.82 20.64 21.66
N GLN A 5 -14.20 19.39 21.90
CA GLN A 5 -13.50 18.20 21.40
C GLN A 5 -13.51 18.24 19.87
N HIS A 6 -12.40 18.70 19.29
CA HIS A 6 -12.18 18.58 17.85
C HIS A 6 -11.72 17.15 17.56
N CYS A 7 -12.41 16.48 16.65
CA CYS A 7 -11.98 15.19 16.13
C CYS A 7 -10.70 15.41 15.29
N ALA A 8 -9.69 14.55 15.47
CA ALA A 8 -8.48 14.57 14.67
C ALA A 8 -8.79 14.16 13.23
N PRO A 9 -8.08 14.72 12.24
CA PRO A 9 -8.40 14.44 10.85
C PRO A 9 -7.96 13.04 10.45
N VAL A 10 -8.80 12.36 9.65
CA VAL A 10 -8.60 10.98 9.20
C VAL A 10 -8.51 10.95 7.67
N ARG A 11 -7.74 10.02 7.11
CA ARG A 11 -7.70 9.80 5.66
C ARG A 11 -8.95 9.06 5.20
N LEU A 12 -9.46 9.42 4.03
CA LEU A 12 -10.62 8.75 3.46
C LEU A 12 -10.32 7.28 3.11
N SER A 13 -9.10 6.99 2.62
CA SER A 13 -8.62 5.64 2.31
C SER A 13 -8.74 4.71 3.53
N ASP A 14 -8.21 5.15 4.67
CA ASP A 14 -8.13 4.33 5.89
C ASP A 14 -9.54 3.96 6.40
N ILE A 15 -10.52 4.85 6.22
CA ILE A 15 -11.91 4.57 6.60
C ILE A 15 -12.58 3.63 5.60
N ILE A 16 -12.30 3.78 4.30
CA ILE A 16 -12.81 2.86 3.27
C ILE A 16 -12.30 1.43 3.53
N GLU A 17 -11.00 1.29 3.78
CA GLU A 17 -10.36 0.01 4.13
C GLU A 17 -10.99 -0.58 5.40
N ALA A 18 -11.24 0.24 6.42
CA ALA A 18 -11.90 -0.21 7.64
C ALA A 18 -13.35 -0.67 7.40
N VAL A 19 -14.12 0.04 6.55
CA VAL A 19 -15.47 -0.38 6.15
C VAL A 19 -15.41 -1.72 5.42
N GLU A 20 -14.42 -1.92 4.54
CA GLU A 20 -14.22 -3.18 3.83
C GLU A 20 -13.87 -4.32 4.77
N PHE A 21 -12.99 -4.07 5.75
CA PHE A 21 -12.61 -5.02 6.80
C PHE A 21 -13.80 -5.48 7.64
N VAL A 22 -14.58 -4.53 8.18
CA VAL A 22 -15.82 -4.81 8.93
C VAL A 22 -16.78 -5.64 8.09
N SER A 23 -16.85 -5.33 6.79
CA SER A 23 -17.79 -5.95 5.86
C SER A 23 -17.31 -7.26 5.25
N ALA A 24 -16.09 -7.71 5.56
CA ALA A 24 -15.50 -8.94 5.03
C ALA A 24 -16.03 -10.20 5.73
N SER A 25 -16.50 -10.08 6.98
CA SER A 25 -17.09 -11.17 7.75
C SER A 25 -18.62 -11.20 7.63
N SER A 26 -19.24 -12.37 7.75
CA SER A 26 -20.70 -12.54 7.67
C SER A 26 -21.41 -12.56 9.03
N PHE A 27 -20.66 -12.54 10.14
CA PHE A 27 -21.14 -12.80 11.49
C PHE A 27 -20.76 -11.71 12.51
N ASP A 28 -20.49 -10.49 12.05
CA ASP A 28 -20.05 -9.38 12.91
C ASP A 28 -18.77 -9.74 13.72
N GLU A 29 -17.90 -10.56 13.14
CA GLU A 29 -16.65 -11.03 13.77
C GLU A 29 -15.52 -10.01 13.61
N HIS A 30 -15.70 -9.05 12.69
CA HIS A 30 -14.77 -7.97 12.38
C HIS A 30 -15.38 -6.64 12.79
N HIS A 31 -14.68 -5.91 13.65
CA HIS A 31 -15.03 -4.57 14.05
C HIS A 31 -13.89 -3.61 13.73
N ALA A 32 -14.22 -2.34 13.52
CA ALA A 32 -13.21 -1.30 13.45
C ALA A 32 -13.67 -0.07 14.22
N TYR A 33 -12.73 0.58 14.90
CA TYR A 33 -13.00 1.73 15.77
C TYR A 33 -12.04 2.88 15.45
N ILE A 34 -12.57 4.09 15.29
CA ILE A 34 -11.77 5.30 15.11
C ILE A 34 -11.64 6.00 16.45
N CYS A 35 -10.41 6.31 16.85
CA CYS A 35 -10.16 7.18 17.99
C CYS A 35 -10.32 8.65 17.55
N PRO A 36 -11.37 9.37 17.96
CA PRO A 36 -11.57 10.75 17.51
C PRO A 36 -10.49 11.70 18.02
N ARG A 37 -9.68 11.33 19.02
CA ARG A 37 -8.60 12.19 19.52
C ARG A 37 -7.32 12.11 18.68
N THR A 38 -7.05 10.97 18.08
CA THR A 38 -5.79 10.72 17.35
C THR A 38 -6.02 10.51 15.85
N GLY A 39 -7.24 10.20 15.44
CA GLY A 39 -7.59 9.83 14.07
C GLY A 39 -7.17 8.41 13.70
N ARG A 40 -6.62 7.64 14.65
CA ARG A 40 -6.19 6.26 14.41
C ARG A 40 -7.39 5.32 14.33
N THR A 41 -7.39 4.45 13.32
CA THR A 41 -8.33 3.35 13.18
C THR A 41 -7.74 2.09 13.80
N HIS A 42 -8.56 1.34 14.54
CA HIS A 42 -8.21 0.07 15.17
C HIS A 42 -9.06 -1.03 14.55
N LEU A 43 -8.45 -2.04 13.95
CA LEU A 43 -9.14 -3.21 13.41
C LEU A 43 -9.14 -4.33 14.46
N VAL A 44 -10.29 -4.95 14.68
CA VAL A 44 -10.50 -5.98 15.69
C VAL A 44 -11.13 -7.20 15.02
N SER A 45 -10.49 -8.36 15.19
CA SER A 45 -11.01 -9.65 14.77
C SER A 45 -10.97 -10.62 15.94
N GLU A 46 -12.02 -11.44 16.11
CA GLU A 46 -12.03 -12.50 17.13
C GLU A 46 -11.10 -13.67 16.81
N TYR A 47 -10.64 -13.79 15.57
CA TYR A 47 -9.87 -14.94 15.06
C TYR A 47 -8.46 -14.59 14.58
N LEU A 48 -8.18 -13.30 14.37
CA LEU A 48 -6.87 -12.81 13.96
C LEU A 48 -6.27 -12.03 15.12
N ASP A 49 -5.12 -12.48 15.62
CA ASP A 49 -4.28 -11.68 16.52
C ASP A 49 -3.69 -10.53 15.69
N LEU A 50 -4.41 -9.42 15.63
CA LEU A 50 -3.97 -8.18 15.01
C LEU A 50 -3.34 -7.30 16.09
N ASP A 51 -2.07 -6.93 15.93
CA ASP A 51 -1.33 -6.04 16.85
C ASP A 51 -2.02 -4.65 17.03
N GLU A 52 -2.99 -4.33 16.17
CA GLU A 52 -3.76 -3.08 16.14
C GLU A 52 -4.85 -2.96 17.22
N ALA A 53 -5.15 -4.08 17.92
CA ALA A 53 -6.02 -4.07 19.08
C ALA A 53 -5.29 -3.62 20.37
N GLU A 54 -3.95 -3.54 20.38
CA GLU A 54 -3.20 -3.05 21.53
C GLU A 54 -3.51 -1.57 21.81
N GLY A 55 -4.08 -1.30 22.99
CA GLY A 55 -4.47 0.03 23.44
C GLY A 55 -5.94 0.40 23.22
N LEU A 56 -6.76 -0.50 22.67
CA LEU A 56 -8.21 -0.33 22.63
C LEU A 56 -8.81 -0.60 24.03
N PRO A 57 -9.66 0.29 24.58
CA PRO A 57 -10.31 0.03 25.86
C PRO A 57 -11.34 -1.10 25.73
N ASN A 58 -11.69 -1.75 26.85
CA ASN A 58 -12.66 -2.86 26.88
C ASN A 58 -14.01 -2.51 26.26
N ASP A 59 -14.46 -1.26 26.44
CA ASP A 59 -15.72 -0.73 25.88
C ASP A 59 -15.41 0.54 25.04
N PRO A 60 -15.03 0.39 23.75
CA PRO A 60 -14.57 1.49 22.90
C PRO A 60 -15.59 2.60 22.73
N GLU A 61 -16.85 2.25 22.46
CA GLU A 61 -17.93 3.20 22.24
C GLU A 61 -18.24 4.04 23.50
N GLU A 62 -18.23 3.41 24.69
CA GLU A 62 -18.39 4.15 25.96
C GLU A 62 -17.21 5.08 26.25
N CYS A 63 -16.03 4.74 25.74
CA CYS A 63 -14.83 5.58 25.80
C CYS A 63 -14.76 6.64 24.68
N GLY A 64 -15.81 6.76 23.88
CA GLY A 64 -15.93 7.77 22.82
C GLY A 64 -15.24 7.41 21.51
N TYR A 65 -14.87 6.14 21.28
CA TYR A 65 -14.45 5.68 19.95
C TYR A 65 -15.65 5.57 19.02
N LEU A 66 -15.43 5.81 17.73
CA LEU A 66 -16.47 5.75 16.71
C LEU A 66 -16.40 4.40 16.01
N ALA A 67 -17.44 3.58 16.13
CA ALA A 67 -17.55 2.33 15.41
C ALA A 67 -17.70 2.59 13.90
N VAL A 68 -16.85 1.95 13.10
CA VAL A 68 -16.91 2.03 11.65
C VAL A 68 -18.11 1.21 11.15
N PRO A 69 -18.98 1.77 10.30
CA PRO A 69 -20.20 1.10 9.87
C PRO A 69 -19.90 -0.06 8.93
N HIS A 70 -20.78 -1.06 8.93
CA HIS A 70 -20.76 -2.08 7.89
C HIS A 70 -21.28 -1.48 6.58
N ARG A 71 -20.85 -1.98 5.41
CA ARG A 71 -21.35 -1.56 4.08
C ARG A 71 -22.87 -1.63 3.91
N ARG A 72 -23.57 -2.36 4.79
CA ARG A 72 -25.03 -2.52 4.78
C ARG A 72 -25.70 -1.30 5.41
N ASP A 73 -25.05 -0.68 6.39
CA ASP A 73 -25.50 0.53 7.08
C ASP A 73 -25.24 1.79 6.23
N LEU A 74 -24.34 1.67 5.25
CA LEU A 74 -24.04 2.69 4.25
C LEU A 74 -24.88 2.55 2.95
N ASP A 75 -25.88 1.68 2.94
CA ASP A 75 -26.72 1.37 1.75
C ASP A 75 -25.96 0.83 0.51
N LEU A 76 -24.71 0.39 0.67
CA LEU A 76 -23.82 -0.11 -0.40
C LEU A 76 -24.10 -1.57 -0.81
N GLY A 77 -25.36 -2.00 -0.64
CA GLY A 77 -25.81 -3.36 -0.92
C GLY A 77 -26.77 -3.41 -2.10
N LYS A 78 -27.92 -4.06 -1.87
CA LYS A 78 -29.02 -4.13 -2.86
C LYS A 78 -29.49 -2.76 -3.37
N PRO A 79 -29.66 -1.71 -2.52
CA PRO A 79 -30.10 -0.40 -3.00
C PRO A 79 -29.16 0.15 -4.08
N LEU A 80 -27.86 0.09 -3.84
CA LEU A 80 -26.82 0.54 -4.77
C LEU A 80 -26.86 -0.23 -6.11
N ALA A 81 -26.96 -1.57 -6.05
CA ALA A 81 -27.06 -2.40 -7.24
C ALA A 81 -28.30 -2.09 -8.10
N LEU A 82 -29.44 -1.79 -7.46
CA LEU A 82 -30.66 -1.40 -8.18
C LEU A 82 -30.58 0.02 -8.74
N ALA A 83 -29.93 0.95 -8.03
CA ALA A 83 -29.69 2.31 -8.51
C ALA A 83 -28.83 2.30 -9.79
N PHE A 84 -27.74 1.52 -9.78
CA PHE A 84 -26.91 1.32 -10.96
C PHE A 84 -27.71 0.79 -12.16
N VAL A 85 -28.53 -0.24 -11.98
CA VAL A 85 -29.35 -0.78 -13.08
C VAL A 85 -30.36 0.25 -13.56
N ALA A 86 -31.02 0.97 -12.66
CA ALA A 86 -31.98 2.00 -13.05
C ALA A 86 -31.34 3.12 -13.88
N GLU A 87 -30.06 3.41 -13.65
CA GLU A 87 -29.31 4.48 -14.34
C GLU A 87 -28.69 4.00 -15.66
N GLU A 88 -28.02 2.84 -15.66
CA GLU A 88 -27.19 2.38 -16.78
C GLU A 88 -27.87 1.33 -17.67
N LEU A 89 -28.84 0.60 -17.14
CA LEU A 89 -29.54 -0.52 -17.80
C LEU A 89 -31.04 -0.54 -17.42
N PRO A 90 -31.79 0.57 -17.60
CA PRO A 90 -33.15 0.72 -17.07
C PRO A 90 -34.12 -0.37 -17.58
N GLU A 91 -33.87 -0.90 -18.78
CA GLU A 91 -34.64 -2.00 -19.37
C GLU A 91 -34.49 -3.35 -18.62
N LEU A 92 -33.44 -3.52 -17.81
CA LEU A 92 -33.19 -4.71 -17.02
C LEU A 92 -33.59 -4.56 -15.55
N LEU A 93 -34.18 -3.42 -15.16
CA LEU A 93 -34.49 -3.11 -13.76
C LEU A 93 -35.42 -4.13 -13.11
N ASP A 94 -36.50 -4.54 -13.78
CA ASP A 94 -37.44 -5.54 -13.27
C ASP A 94 -36.74 -6.90 -13.06
N GLN A 95 -35.86 -7.28 -14.00
CA GLN A 95 -35.08 -8.51 -13.90
C GLN A 95 -34.08 -8.45 -12.74
N ALA A 96 -33.42 -7.31 -12.53
CA ALA A 96 -32.53 -7.09 -11.39
C ALA A 96 -33.30 -7.16 -10.05
N GLN A 97 -34.48 -6.54 -9.96
CA GLN A 97 -35.34 -6.62 -8.77
C GLN A 97 -35.69 -8.07 -8.41
N ASP A 98 -36.01 -8.89 -9.42
CA ASP A 98 -36.31 -10.31 -9.24
C ASP A 98 -35.07 -11.13 -8.80
N ILE A 99 -33.88 -10.80 -9.31
CA ILE A 99 -32.62 -11.42 -8.87
C ILE A 99 -32.43 -11.23 -7.35
N PHE A 100 -32.63 -10.00 -6.86
CA PHE A 100 -32.47 -9.62 -5.46
C PHE A 100 -33.59 -10.10 -4.51
N ARG A 101 -34.60 -10.84 -5.01
CA ARG A 101 -35.59 -11.54 -4.17
C ARG A 101 -35.13 -12.93 -3.70
N ARG A 102 -34.05 -13.48 -4.27
CA ARG A 102 -33.57 -14.84 -3.96
C ARG A 102 -32.12 -14.84 -3.47
N LYS A 103 -31.71 -15.87 -2.72
CA LYS A 103 -30.31 -16.05 -2.27
C LYS A 103 -29.33 -16.08 -3.45
N GLY A 104 -28.07 -15.68 -3.22
CA GLY A 104 -27.05 -15.59 -4.28
C GLY A 104 -27.36 -14.52 -5.33
N ALA A 105 -28.00 -13.42 -4.92
CA ALA A 105 -28.40 -12.35 -5.82
C ALA A 105 -27.21 -11.63 -6.47
N PHE A 106 -26.17 -11.31 -5.70
CA PHE A 106 -25.01 -10.55 -6.21
C PHE A 106 -24.26 -11.26 -7.33
N ARG A 107 -24.07 -12.59 -7.23
CA ARG A 107 -23.46 -13.37 -8.33
C ARG A 107 -24.28 -13.26 -9.61
N ARG A 108 -25.59 -13.51 -9.52
CA ARG A 108 -26.52 -13.44 -10.67
C ARG A 108 -26.67 -12.02 -11.22
N PHE A 109 -26.56 -11.02 -10.36
CA PHE A 109 -26.51 -9.61 -10.76
C PHE A 109 -25.25 -9.30 -11.56
N LYS A 110 -24.07 -9.73 -11.06
CA LYS A 110 -22.79 -9.60 -11.79
C LYS A 110 -22.82 -10.35 -13.14
N ASP A 111 -23.43 -11.54 -13.19
CA ASP A 111 -23.64 -12.29 -14.43
C ASP A 111 -24.53 -11.49 -15.42
N LEU A 112 -25.62 -10.88 -14.93
CA LEU A 112 -26.55 -10.09 -15.74
C LEU A 112 -25.88 -8.86 -16.38
N ILE A 113 -25.17 -8.06 -15.58
CA ILE A 113 -24.51 -6.85 -16.07
C ILE A 113 -23.24 -7.16 -16.87
N GLY A 114 -22.55 -8.25 -16.53
CA GLY A 114 -21.39 -8.75 -17.27
C GLY A 114 -21.74 -9.17 -18.69
N ALA A 115 -22.92 -9.80 -18.87
CA ALA A 115 -23.43 -10.13 -20.20
C ALA A 115 -23.70 -8.90 -21.08
N GLN A 116 -23.88 -7.72 -20.47
CA GLN A 116 -24.03 -6.42 -21.15
C GLN A 116 -22.72 -5.64 -21.29
N GLY A 117 -21.59 -6.21 -20.83
CA GLY A 117 -20.29 -5.51 -20.83
C GLY A 117 -20.20 -4.36 -19.82
N LYS A 118 -21.07 -4.32 -18.82
CA LYS A 118 -21.18 -3.22 -17.83
C LYS A 118 -20.49 -3.52 -16.49
N LEU A 119 -19.65 -4.56 -16.43
CA LEU A 119 -18.99 -4.97 -15.19
C LEU A 119 -17.99 -3.91 -14.69
N ASP A 120 -17.16 -3.36 -15.58
CA ASP A 120 -16.22 -2.28 -15.22
C ASP A 120 -16.96 -1.00 -14.80
N SER A 121 -18.05 -0.66 -15.49
CA SER A 121 -18.92 0.46 -15.12
C SER A 121 -19.54 0.29 -13.74
N TRP A 122 -19.91 -0.94 -13.38
CA TRP A 122 -20.40 -1.28 -12.04
C TRP A 122 -19.33 -1.05 -10.97
N TYR A 123 -18.10 -1.53 -11.19
CA TYR A 123 -17.03 -1.34 -10.20
C TYR A 123 -16.71 0.14 -9.97
N GLY A 124 -16.62 0.94 -11.05
CA GLY A 124 -16.46 2.38 -10.91
C GLY A 124 -17.65 3.07 -10.24
N TYR A 125 -18.87 2.56 -10.42
CA TYR A 125 -20.06 3.06 -9.72
C TYR A 125 -20.03 2.74 -8.22
N GLU A 126 -19.68 1.50 -7.90
CA GLU A 126 -19.53 0.99 -6.53
C GLU A 126 -18.46 1.76 -5.75
N GLU A 127 -17.31 2.00 -6.37
CA GLU A 127 -16.22 2.80 -5.78
C GLU A 127 -16.65 4.24 -5.49
N ARG A 128 -17.30 4.92 -6.45
CA ARG A 128 -17.80 6.30 -6.26
C ARG A 128 -18.83 6.37 -5.14
N ALA A 129 -19.73 5.39 -5.07
CA ALA A 129 -20.75 5.33 -4.04
C ALA A 129 -20.16 5.04 -2.66
N MET A 130 -19.19 4.13 -2.55
CA MET A 130 -18.44 3.87 -1.31
C MET A 130 -17.77 5.16 -0.81
N ARG A 131 -17.03 5.84 -1.68
CA ARG A 131 -16.35 7.10 -1.34
C ARG A 131 -17.31 8.20 -0.91
N ALA A 132 -18.47 8.31 -1.56
CA ALA A 132 -19.50 9.28 -1.19
C ALA A 132 -20.14 8.93 0.17
N ALA A 133 -20.55 7.69 0.37
CA ALA A 133 -21.19 7.24 1.61
C ALA A 133 -20.27 7.39 2.83
N VAL A 134 -18.98 7.09 2.69
CA VAL A 134 -18.00 7.29 3.76
C VAL A 134 -17.80 8.78 4.06
N ARG A 135 -17.79 9.65 3.04
CA ARG A 135 -17.71 11.11 3.23
C ARG A 135 -18.92 11.64 3.98
N ASP A 136 -20.12 11.23 3.57
CA ASP A 136 -21.38 11.64 4.21
C ASP A 136 -21.43 11.15 5.66
N TRP A 137 -20.95 9.94 5.94
CA TRP A 137 -20.84 9.39 7.29
C TRP A 137 -19.87 10.20 8.16
N CYS A 138 -18.69 10.56 7.62
CA CYS A 138 -17.72 11.40 8.32
C CYS A 138 -18.28 12.80 8.61
N GLU A 139 -18.96 13.41 7.64
CA GLU A 139 -19.58 14.72 7.79
C GLU A 139 -20.68 14.70 8.87
N ALA A 140 -21.53 13.67 8.88
CA ALA A 140 -22.59 13.52 9.87
C ALA A 140 -22.06 13.38 11.30
N LEU A 141 -20.88 12.78 11.48
CA LEU A 141 -20.21 12.62 12.77
C LEU A 141 -19.21 13.74 13.10
N GLY A 142 -19.02 14.71 12.20
CA GLY A 142 -18.06 15.80 12.37
C GLY A 142 -16.60 15.35 12.38
N ILE A 143 -16.28 14.24 11.71
CA ILE A 143 -14.91 13.75 11.53
C ILE A 143 -14.26 14.53 10.37
N PRO A 144 -13.24 15.36 10.62
CA PRO A 144 -12.57 16.06 9.54
C PRO A 144 -11.79 15.08 8.68
N LEU A 145 -11.95 15.16 7.36
CA LEU A 145 -11.15 14.36 6.42
C LEU A 145 -9.92 15.15 5.98
N THR A 146 -8.75 14.50 5.96
CA THR A 146 -7.58 15.09 5.28
C THR A 146 -7.84 15.07 3.77
N GLY A 147 -7.75 16.26 3.14
CA GLY A 147 -8.14 16.45 1.75
C GLY A 147 -7.38 15.55 0.78
N GLU A 148 -8.12 14.75 0.01
CA GLU A 148 -7.62 14.22 -1.25
C GLU A 148 -7.60 15.38 -2.25
N ALA A 149 -6.41 15.86 -2.58
CA ALA A 149 -6.25 16.87 -3.62
C ALA A 149 -6.82 16.32 -4.94
N GLN A 150 -7.91 16.94 -5.41
CA GLN A 150 -8.46 16.70 -6.74
C GLN A 150 -7.39 16.98 -7.79
N ALA A 151 -7.18 15.99 -8.66
CA ALA A 151 -6.33 16.11 -9.83
C ALA A 151 -6.90 17.14 -10.80
N ALA A 152 -6.34 18.35 -10.78
CA ALA A 152 -6.34 19.27 -11.91
C ALA A 152 -5.23 20.31 -11.71
N GLY A 153 -4.22 20.31 -12.59
CA GLY A 153 -3.24 21.38 -12.67
C GLY A 153 -1.81 20.89 -12.65
N GLN A 154 -1.18 20.95 -13.83
CA GLN A 154 0.25 20.85 -14.01
C GLN A 154 0.98 21.94 -13.20
N GLY A 155 2.11 21.58 -12.59
CA GLY A 155 3.13 22.54 -12.16
C GLY A 155 3.22 22.81 -10.67
N GLU A 156 3.95 21.94 -9.97
CA GLU A 156 5.01 22.21 -8.98
C GLU A 156 5.11 20.98 -8.06
N MET A 157 6.22 20.26 -8.17
CA MET A 157 6.50 19.05 -7.39
C MET A 157 6.59 19.41 -5.91
N ALA A 158 5.50 19.23 -5.17
CA ALA A 158 5.60 19.00 -3.74
C ALA A 158 6.36 17.67 -3.57
N GLU A 159 7.49 17.71 -2.86
CA GLU A 159 8.23 16.50 -2.50
C GLU A 159 7.29 15.51 -1.81
N PRO A 160 7.39 14.20 -2.12
CA PRO A 160 6.76 13.17 -1.31
C PRO A 160 7.14 13.38 0.15
N CYS A 161 6.17 13.66 1.01
CA CYS A 161 6.43 13.75 2.45
C CYS A 161 6.66 12.33 2.96
N LEU A 162 7.91 11.98 3.23
CA LEU A 162 8.24 10.76 3.97
C LEU A 162 7.60 10.81 5.35
N HIS A 163 6.83 9.78 5.71
CA HIS A 163 6.42 9.60 7.09
C HIS A 163 7.66 9.49 7.97
N VAL A 164 7.68 10.22 9.08
CA VAL A 164 8.77 10.18 10.05
C VAL A 164 8.28 9.59 11.37
N ALA A 165 9.14 8.81 12.02
CA ALA A 165 8.87 8.19 13.31
C ALA A 165 10.01 8.47 14.31
N PRO A 166 9.70 8.63 15.61
CA PRO A 166 10.72 8.81 16.63
C PRO A 166 11.45 7.50 16.93
N CYS A 167 12.78 7.57 17.10
CA CYS A 167 13.57 6.42 17.54
C CYS A 167 13.56 6.26 19.07
N ASP A 168 13.33 5.05 19.55
CA ASP A 168 13.29 4.73 21.00
C ASP A 168 14.63 4.92 21.71
N ALA A 169 15.75 4.84 20.99
CA ALA A 169 17.08 4.97 21.58
C ALA A 169 17.58 6.43 21.63
N CYS A 170 17.45 7.18 20.53
CA CYS A 170 18.00 8.55 20.45
C CYS A 170 16.95 9.66 20.48
N GLY A 171 15.66 9.34 20.33
CA GLY A 171 14.55 10.31 20.32
C GLY A 171 14.42 11.14 19.04
N ASN A 172 15.34 11.00 18.08
CA ASN A 172 15.26 11.72 16.81
C ASN A 172 14.14 11.15 15.94
N CYS A 173 13.42 12.04 15.24
CA CYS A 173 12.50 11.65 14.18
C CYS A 173 13.29 11.40 12.88
N VAL A 174 13.15 10.21 12.30
CA VAL A 174 13.77 9.83 11.03
C VAL A 174 12.70 9.27 10.08
N PRO A 175 12.95 9.20 8.75
CA PRO A 175 12.04 8.55 7.82
C PRO A 175 11.69 7.11 8.25
N SER A 176 10.44 6.69 8.06
CA SER A 176 9.95 5.36 8.41
C SER A 176 10.75 4.23 7.73
N LEU A 177 11.25 4.46 6.51
CA LEU A 177 12.13 3.53 5.79
C LEU A 177 13.45 3.24 6.52
N GLU A 178 13.90 4.13 7.42
CA GLU A 178 15.11 3.93 8.23
C GLU A 178 14.80 3.24 9.57
N MET A 179 13.54 2.94 9.88
CA MET A 179 13.14 2.32 11.13
C MET A 179 13.35 0.81 11.10
N THR A 180 13.59 0.28 12.29
CA THR A 180 13.81 -1.15 12.54
C THR A 180 13.01 -1.55 13.75
N HIS A 181 12.03 -2.43 13.56
CA HIS A 181 11.33 -3.05 14.67
C HIS A 181 12.19 -4.19 15.22
N LEU A 182 12.82 -3.97 16.38
CA LEU A 182 13.75 -4.90 17.02
C LEU A 182 13.17 -5.40 18.34
N GLY A 183 13.03 -6.72 18.47
CA GLY A 183 12.63 -7.31 19.73
C GLY A 183 12.16 -8.75 19.62
N SER A 184 11.60 -9.23 20.72
CA SER A 184 10.87 -10.49 20.79
C SER A 184 9.78 -10.37 21.84
N GLN A 185 8.82 -11.29 21.84
CA GLN A 185 7.81 -11.38 22.90
C GLN A 185 8.41 -11.45 24.32
N GLU A 186 9.63 -11.97 24.45
CA GLU A 186 10.33 -12.13 25.74
C GLU A 186 11.02 -10.85 26.22
N THR A 187 11.49 -10.01 25.28
CA THR A 187 12.32 -8.84 25.59
C THR A 187 11.62 -7.51 25.32
N GLY A 188 10.41 -7.55 24.76
CA GLY A 188 9.69 -6.40 24.25
C GLY A 188 10.24 -5.95 22.90
N TYR A 189 9.48 -5.08 22.23
CA TYR A 189 9.87 -4.51 20.95
C TYR A 189 10.26 -3.04 21.09
N ARG A 190 11.18 -2.60 20.24
CA ARG A 190 11.67 -1.23 20.14
C ARG A 190 11.81 -0.84 18.68
N ASP A 191 11.52 0.42 18.37
CA ASP A 191 11.70 1.01 17.06
C ASP A 191 12.98 1.84 17.01
N LEU A 192 13.98 1.34 16.27
CA LEU A 192 15.30 1.93 16.18
C LEU A 192 15.59 2.49 14.79
N CYS A 193 16.10 3.72 14.71
CA CYS A 193 16.64 4.26 13.47
C CYS A 193 17.87 3.46 13.03
N SER A 194 18.19 3.51 11.74
CA SER A 194 19.28 2.75 11.13
C SER A 194 20.63 2.98 11.82
N ARG A 195 20.91 4.20 12.30
CA ARG A 195 22.10 4.48 13.13
C ARG A 195 22.10 3.69 14.43
N CYS A 196 21.08 3.87 15.28
CA CYS A 196 21.03 3.24 16.59
C CYS A 196 21.01 1.71 16.48
N TYR A 197 20.26 1.19 15.51
CA TYR A 197 20.22 -0.24 15.21
C TYR A 197 21.60 -0.76 14.80
N ASN A 198 22.27 -0.13 13.83
CA ASN A 198 23.57 -0.58 13.34
C ASN A 198 24.65 -0.52 14.42
N GLU A 199 24.69 0.57 15.19
CA GLU A 199 25.65 0.71 16.31
C GLU A 199 25.39 -0.36 17.39
N GLU A 200 24.13 -0.71 17.67
CA GLU A 200 23.77 -1.77 18.59
C GLU A 200 24.23 -3.16 18.09
N VAL A 201 23.95 -3.49 16.83
CA VAL A 201 24.36 -4.76 16.22
C VAL A 201 25.88 -4.87 16.13
N ALA A 202 26.58 -3.81 15.71
CA ALA A 202 28.03 -3.80 15.64
C ALA A 202 28.67 -4.01 17.02
N ARG A 203 28.16 -3.33 18.06
CA ARG A 203 28.62 -3.49 19.44
C ARG A 203 28.44 -4.93 19.94
N LEU A 204 27.29 -5.55 19.69
CA LEU A 204 27.02 -6.94 20.08
C LEU A 204 27.92 -7.92 19.32
N GLY A 205 28.21 -7.64 18.05
CA GLY A 205 29.13 -8.42 17.22
C GLY A 205 30.62 -8.18 17.49
N GLY A 206 30.97 -7.23 18.37
CA GLY A 206 32.36 -6.83 18.61
C GLY A 206 33.02 -6.16 17.41
N LEU A 207 32.23 -5.57 16.52
CA LEU A 207 32.67 -4.89 15.31
C LEU A 207 32.87 -3.40 15.59
N LYS A 208 33.90 -2.82 14.98
CA LYS A 208 34.05 -1.36 14.92
C LYS A 208 33.35 -0.88 13.64
N PHE A 209 32.24 -0.18 13.79
CA PHE A 209 31.44 0.33 12.69
C PHE A 209 30.94 1.73 13.01
N ASP A 210 31.05 2.62 12.02
CA ASP A 210 30.54 3.99 12.09
C ASP A 210 29.40 4.12 11.06
N HIS A 211 28.19 4.44 11.53
CA HIS A 211 27.03 4.55 10.64
C HIS A 211 27.15 5.75 9.71
N VAL A 212 26.95 5.52 8.41
CA VAL A 212 26.91 6.54 7.36
C VAL A 212 25.48 6.68 6.86
N ALA A 213 24.92 7.88 6.97
CA ALA A 213 23.68 8.26 6.30
C ALA A 213 24.02 8.94 4.97
N PHE A 214 23.48 8.42 3.87
CA PHE A 214 23.70 8.98 2.54
C PHE A 214 22.56 9.93 2.18
N GLU A 215 22.91 11.09 1.63
CA GLU A 215 21.92 12.03 1.09
C GLU A 215 21.17 11.41 -0.10
N PRO A 216 19.87 11.68 -0.24
CA PRO A 216 19.11 11.22 -1.40
C PRO A 216 19.70 11.72 -2.71
N ILE A 217 19.62 10.90 -3.76
CA ILE A 217 20.08 11.28 -5.10
C ILE A 217 18.94 11.21 -6.10
N ASP A 218 19.09 11.99 -7.16
CA ASP A 218 18.20 11.95 -8.32
C ASP A 218 18.89 11.24 -9.49
N LEU A 219 18.22 10.24 -10.07
CA LEU A 219 18.65 9.53 -11.28
C LEU A 219 17.56 9.61 -12.35
N PHE A 220 17.91 9.24 -13.59
CA PHE A 220 16.98 9.22 -14.72
C PHE A 220 16.88 7.81 -15.30
N ASP A 221 15.67 7.38 -15.66
CA ASP A 221 15.45 6.11 -16.35
C ASP A 221 15.70 6.22 -17.87
N GLY A 222 15.59 5.08 -18.57
CA GLY A 222 15.74 5.00 -20.03
C GLY A 222 14.74 5.86 -20.82
N ARG A 223 13.66 6.32 -20.19
CA ARG A 223 12.67 7.25 -20.77
C ARG A 223 12.95 8.71 -20.40
N GLY A 224 14.00 8.99 -19.62
CA GLY A 224 14.35 10.32 -19.13
C GLY A 224 13.46 10.81 -17.99
N ARG A 225 12.69 9.92 -17.33
CA ARG A 225 11.91 10.26 -16.14
C ARG A 225 12.86 10.35 -14.95
N LYS A 226 12.65 11.35 -14.11
CA LYS A 226 13.44 11.60 -12.90
C LYS A 226 12.91 10.76 -11.74
N HIS A 227 13.81 10.06 -11.06
CA HIS A 227 13.54 9.23 -9.88
C HIS A 227 14.41 9.70 -8.72
N ARG A 228 13.84 9.81 -7.52
CA ARG A 228 14.57 10.18 -6.31
C ARG A 228 14.71 8.97 -5.40
N PHE A 229 15.95 8.66 -5.02
CA PHE A 229 16.30 7.50 -4.22
C PHE A 229 16.78 7.88 -2.84
N HIS A 230 16.20 7.25 -1.82
CA HIS A 230 16.63 7.29 -0.43
C HIS A 230 17.42 6.04 -0.08
N PHE A 231 18.42 6.16 0.77
CA PHE A 231 19.33 5.06 1.08
C PHE A 231 19.16 4.55 2.50
N VAL A 232 19.12 3.23 2.65
CA VAL A 232 19.02 2.57 3.95
C VAL A 232 20.21 1.65 4.13
N LEU A 233 21.06 1.95 5.11
CA LEU A 233 22.21 1.14 5.46
C LEU A 233 21.88 0.31 6.70
N ARG A 234 21.99 -1.02 6.61
CA ARG A 234 21.52 -1.93 7.67
C ARG A 234 22.49 -3.08 7.91
N HIS A 235 22.81 -3.34 9.17
CA HIS A 235 23.51 -4.56 9.57
C HIS A 235 22.56 -5.76 9.61
N LEU A 236 22.93 -6.84 8.93
CA LEU A 236 22.20 -8.10 8.92
C LEU A 236 23.07 -9.21 9.51
N GLY A 237 23.42 -9.08 10.79
CA GLY A 237 24.32 -10.00 11.48
C GLY A 237 25.73 -10.01 10.90
N SER A 238 26.05 -11.00 10.06
CA SER A 238 27.36 -11.17 9.41
C SER A 238 27.55 -10.33 8.14
N MET A 239 26.51 -9.61 7.71
CA MET A 239 26.51 -8.82 6.47
C MET A 239 26.13 -7.36 6.72
N LEU A 240 26.49 -6.52 5.76
CA LEU A 240 26.06 -5.12 5.69
C LEU A 240 25.28 -4.95 4.38
N SER A 241 24.03 -4.51 4.47
CA SER A 241 23.17 -4.20 3.33
C SER A 241 23.08 -2.70 3.13
N LEU A 242 23.15 -2.26 1.87
CA LEU A 242 22.78 -0.92 1.44
C LEU A 242 21.67 -1.03 0.40
N ALA A 243 20.49 -0.49 0.72
CA ALA A 243 19.35 -0.41 -0.17
C ALA A 243 19.15 1.02 -0.68
N ALA A 244 18.63 1.16 -1.90
CA ALA A 244 18.13 2.40 -2.48
C ALA A 244 16.64 2.23 -2.81
N ILE A 245 15.81 3.10 -2.26
CA ILE A 245 14.35 3.01 -2.34
C ILE A 245 13.82 4.28 -2.99
N GLU A 246 13.06 4.14 -4.07
CA GLU A 246 12.33 5.25 -4.68
C GLU A 246 11.07 5.55 -3.87
N VAL A 247 10.94 6.80 -3.43
CA VAL A 247 9.78 7.28 -2.68
C VAL A 247 8.85 8.01 -3.64
N LYS A 248 7.60 7.56 -3.75
CA LYS A 248 6.56 8.22 -4.55
C LYS A 248 5.59 9.00 -3.67
N ALA A 249 5.00 10.06 -4.24
CA ALA A 249 4.06 10.94 -3.54
C ALA A 249 2.67 10.32 -3.25
N LYS A 250 2.37 9.13 -3.78
CA LYS A 250 1.08 8.46 -3.64
C LYS A 250 1.27 7.03 -3.13
N ASP A 251 1.76 6.85 -1.90
CA ASP A 251 1.86 5.58 -1.12
C ASP A 251 2.31 4.30 -1.86
N GLY A 252 2.78 4.41 -3.11
CA GLY A 252 3.10 3.32 -4.00
C GLY A 252 4.60 3.12 -4.04
N THR A 253 4.99 1.87 -4.17
CA THR A 253 6.40 1.46 -4.20
C THR A 253 6.98 1.78 -5.57
N GLY A 254 8.14 2.42 -5.60
CA GLY A 254 8.91 2.68 -6.81
C GLY A 254 9.98 1.61 -7.02
N TYR A 255 11.01 1.95 -7.77
CA TYR A 255 12.20 1.10 -7.84
C TYR A 255 12.81 0.87 -6.45
N GLU A 256 13.26 -0.35 -6.19
CA GLU A 256 14.14 -0.66 -5.08
C GLU A 256 15.34 -1.46 -5.58
N PHE A 257 16.50 -1.17 -5.02
CA PHE A 257 17.77 -1.83 -5.36
C PHE A 257 18.52 -2.15 -4.08
N GLU A 258 19.22 -3.28 -4.04
CA GLU A 258 20.01 -3.67 -2.87
C GLU A 258 21.37 -4.23 -3.28
N VAL A 259 22.38 -3.98 -2.44
CA VAL A 259 23.69 -4.67 -2.50
C VAL A 259 24.13 -5.07 -1.10
N HIS A 260 24.81 -6.22 -1.01
CA HIS A 260 25.41 -6.69 0.24
C HIS A 260 26.94 -6.66 0.20
N GLY A 261 27.51 -6.53 1.39
CA GLY A 261 28.92 -6.77 1.67
C GLY A 261 29.12 -7.51 2.99
N ALA A 262 30.37 -7.82 3.29
CA ALA A 262 30.74 -8.30 4.63
C ALA A 262 30.31 -7.27 5.70
N ALA A 263 30.08 -7.71 6.94
CA ALA A 263 29.65 -6.81 8.02
C ALA A 263 30.53 -5.55 8.20
N GLN A 264 31.83 -5.66 7.95
CA GLN A 264 32.79 -4.56 8.05
C GLN A 264 33.13 -3.88 6.71
N ALA A 265 32.31 -4.11 5.68
CA ALA A 265 32.49 -3.46 4.38
C ALA A 265 32.42 -1.94 4.52
N ASP A 266 33.19 -1.25 3.68
CA ASP A 266 33.13 0.20 3.59
C ASP A 266 31.79 0.63 2.94
N PRO A 267 30.93 1.41 3.63
CA PRO A 267 29.67 1.88 3.07
C PRO A 267 29.81 2.62 1.74
N PHE A 268 30.93 3.33 1.51
CA PHE A 268 31.16 4.04 0.25
C PHE A 268 31.46 3.10 -0.91
N VAL A 269 32.08 1.95 -0.65
CA VAL A 269 32.27 0.90 -1.66
C VAL A 269 30.94 0.24 -2.01
N LEU A 270 30.06 0.02 -1.03
CA LEU A 270 28.70 -0.44 -1.29
C LEU A 270 27.91 0.58 -2.11
N MET A 271 28.01 1.88 -1.78
CA MET A 271 27.36 2.95 -2.54
C MET A 271 27.81 2.98 -4.01
N GLN A 272 29.10 2.80 -4.29
CA GLN A 272 29.60 2.75 -5.67
C GLN A 272 29.00 1.57 -6.45
N ARG A 273 28.96 0.37 -5.85
CA ARG A 273 28.36 -0.82 -6.47
C ARG A 273 26.87 -0.64 -6.71
N LEU A 274 26.15 -0.14 -5.71
CA LEU A 274 24.72 0.12 -5.80
C LEU A 274 24.40 1.14 -6.88
N HIS A 275 25.10 2.27 -6.90
CA HIS A 275 24.88 3.31 -7.91
C HIS A 275 25.15 2.83 -9.34
N GLU A 276 26.19 2.03 -9.55
CA GLU A 276 26.47 1.43 -10.87
C GLU A 276 25.33 0.50 -11.29
N ARG A 277 24.88 -0.38 -10.39
CA ARG A 277 23.73 -1.27 -10.61
C ARG A 277 22.46 -0.50 -10.95
N MET A 278 22.10 0.51 -10.15
CA MET A 278 20.95 1.37 -10.38
C MET A 278 20.97 1.98 -11.79
N ARG A 279 22.13 2.50 -12.22
CA ARG A 279 22.27 3.09 -13.57
C ARG A 279 22.08 2.08 -14.69
N GLN A 280 22.58 0.86 -14.52
CA GLN A 280 22.46 -0.20 -15.52
C GLN A 280 21.00 -0.67 -15.63
N GLU A 281 20.34 -0.90 -14.50
CA GLU A 281 18.95 -1.37 -14.47
C GLU A 281 17.96 -0.29 -14.92
N LEU A 282 18.12 0.96 -14.47
CA LEU A 282 17.26 2.08 -14.87
C LEU A 282 17.36 2.41 -16.37
N ALA A 283 18.47 2.05 -17.02
CA ALA A 283 18.63 2.26 -18.45
C ALA A 283 17.79 1.28 -19.29
N ILE A 284 17.33 0.17 -18.69
CA ILE A 284 16.47 -0.81 -19.35
C ILE A 284 15.02 -0.38 -19.17
N THR A 285 14.22 -0.53 -20.22
CA THR A 285 12.78 -0.23 -20.20
C THR A 285 12.05 -1.47 -20.66
N TYR A 286 11.22 -2.04 -19.80
CA TYR A 286 10.50 -3.28 -20.07
C TYR A 286 9.08 -3.04 -20.57
N LEU A 287 8.43 -1.96 -20.16
CA LEU A 287 7.05 -1.65 -20.55
C LEU A 287 7.00 -0.65 -21.71
N ALA A 288 5.93 -0.68 -22.50
CA ALA A 288 5.64 0.31 -23.53
C ALA A 288 4.13 0.49 -23.70
N GLU A 289 3.72 1.66 -24.18
CA GLU A 289 2.35 1.85 -24.65
C GLU A 289 2.17 1.16 -26.00
N THR A 290 1.17 0.28 -26.08
CA THR A 290 0.80 -0.45 -27.29
C THR A 290 -0.60 -0.04 -27.74
N GLU A 291 -1.04 -0.52 -28.90
CA GLU A 291 -2.41 -0.30 -29.38
C GLU A 291 -3.50 -0.92 -28.45
N PHE A 292 -3.10 -1.84 -27.56
CA PHE A 292 -3.95 -2.48 -26.56
C PHE A 292 -3.71 -1.95 -25.13
N GLY A 293 -2.98 -0.82 -24.98
CA GLY A 293 -2.57 -0.26 -23.71
C GLY A 293 -1.16 -0.69 -23.29
N LEU A 294 -0.86 -0.62 -21.99
CA LEU A 294 0.46 -0.96 -21.43
C LEU A 294 0.81 -2.44 -21.73
N GLY A 295 1.97 -2.68 -22.33
CA GLY A 295 2.45 -4.01 -22.71
C GLY A 295 3.95 -4.18 -22.51
N ILE A 296 4.44 -5.42 -22.66
CA ILE A 296 5.88 -5.72 -22.66
C ILE A 296 6.49 -5.25 -23.98
N SER A 297 7.54 -4.44 -23.91
CA SER A 297 8.18 -3.80 -25.07
C SER A 297 8.87 -4.79 -26.01
N GLU A 298 9.50 -5.83 -25.45
CA GLU A 298 10.22 -6.88 -26.18
C GLU A 298 9.79 -8.28 -25.69
N THR A 299 10.72 -9.24 -25.62
CA THR A 299 10.46 -10.62 -25.16
C THR A 299 11.01 -10.89 -23.77
N LYS A 300 11.60 -9.89 -23.11
CA LYS A 300 12.12 -9.95 -21.75
C LYS A 300 11.41 -8.91 -20.91
N VAL A 301 11.04 -9.29 -19.70
CA VAL A 301 10.51 -8.39 -18.68
C VAL A 301 11.24 -8.68 -17.37
N GLY A 302 11.69 -7.62 -16.70
CA GLY A 302 12.34 -7.68 -15.40
C GLY A 302 11.64 -6.71 -14.46
N GLY A 303 11.65 -7.03 -13.17
CA GLY A 303 11.00 -6.25 -12.14
C GLY A 303 11.20 -6.87 -10.78
N GLN A 304 10.59 -6.27 -9.78
CA GLN A 304 10.67 -6.73 -8.40
C GLN A 304 9.31 -7.25 -7.93
N ILE A 305 9.34 -8.33 -7.16
CA ILE A 305 8.18 -8.88 -6.47
C ILE A 305 8.20 -8.30 -5.05
N THR A 306 7.22 -7.47 -4.71
CA THR A 306 7.11 -6.83 -3.39
C THR A 306 5.89 -7.36 -2.64
N CYS A 307 5.83 -7.09 -1.34
CA CYS A 307 4.67 -7.43 -0.52
C CYS A 307 3.78 -6.20 -0.37
N ALA A 308 2.46 -6.38 -0.58
CA ALA A 308 1.46 -5.44 -0.08
C ALA A 308 0.87 -6.07 1.20
N PRO A 309 1.35 -5.70 2.40
CA PRO A 309 0.89 -6.30 3.66
C PRO A 309 -0.62 -6.15 3.87
N ASP A 310 -1.24 -5.14 3.24
CA ASP A 310 -2.65 -4.77 3.38
C ASP A 310 -3.54 -5.23 2.21
N ALA A 311 -3.01 -6.00 1.24
CA ALA A 311 -3.78 -6.47 0.11
C ALA A 311 -4.76 -7.59 0.50
N ALA A 312 -6.05 -7.41 0.17
CA ALA A 312 -7.13 -8.37 0.42
C ALA A 312 -6.88 -9.75 -0.24
N GLU A 313 -6.17 -9.74 -1.37
CA GLU A 313 -5.62 -10.92 -2.01
C GLU A 313 -4.13 -11.02 -1.63
N ARG A 314 -3.71 -12.13 -1.02
CA ARG A 314 -2.31 -12.39 -0.60
C ARG A 314 -1.34 -12.58 -1.78
N LEU A 315 -1.59 -11.94 -2.91
CA LEU A 315 -0.71 -11.96 -4.05
C LEU A 315 0.33 -10.84 -3.89
N PRO A 316 1.60 -11.10 -4.24
CA PRO A 316 2.62 -10.06 -4.19
C PRO A 316 2.36 -9.00 -5.27
N VAL A 317 2.90 -7.81 -5.11
CA VAL A 317 2.82 -6.74 -6.12
C VAL A 317 4.03 -6.82 -7.04
N LEU A 318 3.84 -6.55 -8.34
CA LEU A 318 4.94 -6.46 -9.29
C LEU A 318 5.35 -5.00 -9.49
N ILE A 319 6.62 -4.70 -9.34
CA ILE A 319 7.19 -3.42 -9.72
C ILE A 319 7.98 -3.59 -11.01
N ILE A 320 7.51 -2.98 -12.10
CA ILE A 320 8.15 -3.04 -13.42
C ILE A 320 8.30 -1.61 -13.94
N ASP A 321 9.50 -1.21 -14.38
CA ASP A 321 9.84 0.16 -14.79
C ASP A 321 9.45 1.23 -13.73
N GLY A 322 9.56 0.87 -12.45
CA GLY A 322 9.19 1.72 -11.32
C GLY A 322 7.68 1.98 -11.27
N GLN A 323 6.85 1.06 -11.75
CA GLN A 323 5.38 1.14 -11.70
C GLN A 323 4.82 -0.13 -11.09
N GLU A 324 3.81 0.01 -10.23
CA GLU A 324 3.03 -1.13 -9.75
C GLU A 324 2.20 -1.70 -10.89
N VAL A 325 2.29 -3.01 -11.07
CA VAL A 325 1.58 -3.78 -12.10
C VAL A 325 0.85 -4.92 -11.40
N GLU A 326 -0.48 -4.88 -11.46
CA GLU A 326 -1.32 -5.95 -10.95
C GLU A 326 -1.14 -7.24 -11.75
N TRP A 327 -1.32 -8.40 -11.12
CA TRP A 327 -1.20 -9.70 -11.80
C TRP A 327 -2.17 -9.85 -12.98
N ASP A 328 -3.39 -9.34 -12.84
CA ASP A 328 -4.37 -9.32 -13.93
C ASP A 328 -3.89 -8.46 -15.11
N GLN A 329 -3.26 -7.33 -14.81
CA GLN A 329 -2.68 -6.46 -15.83
C GLN A 329 -1.51 -7.15 -16.53
N PHE A 330 -0.59 -7.74 -15.76
CA PHE A 330 0.54 -8.50 -16.29
C PHE A 330 0.07 -9.69 -17.15
N GLY A 331 -0.97 -10.41 -16.70
CA GLY A 331 -1.60 -11.49 -17.47
C GLY A 331 -2.16 -11.02 -18.81
N ARG A 332 -2.78 -9.83 -18.87
CA ARG A 332 -3.22 -9.22 -20.13
C ARG A 332 -2.05 -8.91 -21.06
N MET A 333 -0.92 -8.44 -20.53
CA MET A 333 0.28 -8.20 -21.34
C MET A 333 0.78 -9.49 -21.99
N LEU A 334 0.73 -10.61 -21.26
CA LEU A 334 1.15 -11.92 -21.76
C LEU A 334 0.27 -12.49 -22.89
N MET A 335 -0.97 -12.00 -23.05
CA MET A 335 -1.86 -12.45 -24.14
C MET A 335 -1.28 -12.18 -25.53
N THR A 336 -0.37 -11.22 -25.66
CA THR A 336 0.35 -10.93 -26.92
C THR A 336 1.32 -12.03 -27.35
N PHE A 337 1.65 -12.95 -26.46
CA PHE A 337 2.59 -14.07 -26.68
C PHE A 337 1.88 -15.43 -26.82
N GLU A 338 0.64 -15.46 -27.32
CA GLU A 338 -0.12 -16.70 -27.50
C GLU A 338 0.66 -17.74 -28.34
N GLY A 339 0.87 -18.94 -27.78
CA GLY A 339 1.60 -20.04 -28.41
C GLY A 339 3.13 -20.02 -28.21
N TRP A 340 3.66 -19.04 -27.48
CA TRP A 340 5.09 -18.94 -27.16
C TRP A 340 5.43 -19.79 -25.92
N ARG A 341 6.72 -20.08 -25.74
CA ARG A 341 7.24 -20.75 -24.53
C ARG A 341 7.90 -19.70 -23.64
N PHE A 342 7.69 -19.80 -22.34
CA PHE A 342 8.29 -18.89 -21.37
C PHE A 342 9.15 -19.63 -20.34
N HIS A 343 10.08 -18.89 -19.73
CA HIS A 343 10.88 -19.31 -18.60
C HIS A 343 10.85 -18.17 -17.58
N LEU A 344 10.67 -18.51 -16.30
CA LEU A 344 10.69 -17.55 -15.19
C LEU A 344 11.92 -17.82 -14.34
N GLU A 345 12.75 -16.79 -14.17
CA GLU A 345 13.93 -16.81 -13.33
C GLU A 345 13.68 -15.91 -12.11
N ILE A 346 13.95 -16.41 -10.91
CA ILE A 346 13.78 -15.69 -9.64
C ILE A 346 15.17 -15.63 -9.00
N GLN A 347 15.61 -14.41 -8.68
CA GLN A 347 16.96 -14.11 -8.17
C GLN A 347 16.85 -13.38 -6.84
N ASP A 348 17.89 -13.48 -6.02
CA ASP A 348 17.97 -12.69 -4.79
C ASP A 348 18.18 -11.20 -5.16
N PRO A 349 17.49 -10.24 -4.50
CA PRO A 349 17.64 -8.82 -4.80
C PRO A 349 19.08 -8.31 -4.75
N SER A 350 19.98 -8.97 -4.02
CA SER A 350 21.39 -8.59 -3.88
C SER A 350 22.34 -9.20 -4.90
N GLU A 351 21.89 -10.17 -5.71
CA GLU A 351 22.70 -10.79 -6.75
C GLU A 351 23.00 -9.79 -7.89
N GLU A 352 24.25 -9.75 -8.33
CA GLU A 352 24.68 -8.92 -9.47
C GLU A 352 24.33 -9.65 -10.79
N ILE A 353 23.64 -8.96 -11.71
CA ILE A 353 23.18 -9.46 -13.02
C ILE A 353 24.34 -9.53 -14.04
#